data_AF-A0AAC8QMQ0-F1
#
_entry.id   AF-A0AAC8QMQ0-F1
#
_cell.length_a   1.000
_cell.length_b   1.000
_cell.length_c   1.000
_cell.angle_alpha   90.00
_cell.angle_beta   90.00
_cell.angle_gamma   90.00
#
_symmetry.space_group_name_H-M   'P 1'
#
loop_
_entity.id
_entity.type
_entity.pdbx_description
1 polymer ?
#
loop_
_entity_poly.entity_id
_entity_poly.type
_entity_poly.pdbx_seq_one_letter_code
_entity_poly.pdbx_strand_id
1 'polypeptide(L)'
;MNEHGIRLTQYSHGAGCGCKISPKVLDTILHSEQAKFIDPNLLVGNETRDDAAVYDLGNGTSVISTTDFFMPIVDNPFDFGRIAATNAISDIFAMGGKPIMAIAILGWPVNKLAPEIAREVVEGGRHACRLAGIALAGGHSIDAPEPIFGLAVTGVVPTERIKKNSTAQAGCRLFLTKPLGIGVLTTAEKKSLLKPEHIGLATEVMCQMNLAGAAFAGISGVKAMTDVTGFGLLGHLSEMCQGAGVQAQIWYQDVPKLPGVEEYIALGAVPGGTQRNFASYGHLMGEMPDAVRDLLCDPQTSGGLLLAVNAEAEGDVYATAAEYGITLAAVGELVSARAGRPMIEIR
;
A
#
# COMPACT_ATOMS: atom_id res chain seq x y z
N MET A 1 -23.06 21.64 -13.41
CA MET A 1 -23.21 22.05 -12.00
C MET A 1 -24.29 21.15 -11.41
N ASN A 2 -23.91 20.11 -10.66
CA ASN A 2 -24.87 19.30 -9.91
C ASN A 2 -25.09 19.99 -8.56
N GLU A 3 -26.32 20.43 -8.33
CA GLU A 3 -26.68 21.38 -7.26
C GLU A 3 -26.70 20.80 -5.84
N HIS A 4 -26.52 19.49 -5.66
CA HIS A 4 -26.21 18.89 -4.34
C HIS A 4 -25.28 17.68 -4.53
N GLY A 5 -23.96 17.92 -4.58
CA GLY A 5 -22.95 16.87 -4.67
C GLY A 5 -22.90 16.05 -3.39
N ILE A 6 -23.28 14.77 -3.46
CA ILE A 6 -23.17 13.83 -2.34
C ILE A 6 -21.69 13.66 -1.97
N ARG A 7 -21.39 13.79 -0.68
CA ARG A 7 -20.05 13.61 -0.11
C ARG A 7 -19.93 12.22 0.50
N LEU A 8 -19.35 11.27 -0.23
CA LEU A 8 -19.28 9.88 0.23
C LEU A 8 -18.57 9.72 1.58
N THR A 9 -17.60 10.57 1.90
CA THR A 9 -16.86 10.48 3.18
C THR A 9 -17.74 10.75 4.40
N GLN A 10 -18.92 11.37 4.24
CA GLN A 10 -19.89 11.59 5.31
C GLN A 10 -20.65 10.31 5.71
N TYR A 11 -20.55 9.25 4.91
CA TYR A 11 -21.22 7.97 5.14
C TYR A 11 -20.27 6.90 5.69
N SER A 12 -19.04 7.28 6.04
CA SER A 12 -18.02 6.39 6.59
C SER A 12 -17.48 6.94 7.91
N HIS A 13 -17.35 6.08 8.92
CA HIS A 13 -16.64 6.44 10.16
C HIS A 13 -15.11 6.43 9.99
N GLY A 14 -14.64 5.88 8.86
CA GLY A 14 -13.24 5.60 8.58
C GLY A 14 -12.50 6.60 7.68
N ALA A 15 -11.17 6.60 7.75
CA ALA A 15 -10.26 7.25 6.82
C ALA A 15 -9.43 6.24 6.00
N GLY A 16 -10.07 5.42 5.16
CA GLY A 16 -9.37 4.56 4.18
C GLY A 16 -8.62 3.37 4.75
N CYS A 17 -7.42 3.06 4.22
CA CYS A 17 -6.54 2.03 4.79
C CYS A 17 -6.17 2.32 6.25
N GLY A 18 -6.29 3.57 6.70
CA GLY A 18 -6.20 3.91 8.12
C GLY A 18 -7.24 3.19 8.98
N CYS A 19 -8.31 2.63 8.43
CA CYS A 19 -9.33 1.89 9.19
C CYS A 19 -8.98 0.43 9.43
N LYS A 20 -7.83 -0.05 8.92
CA LYS A 20 -7.38 -1.42 9.15
C LYS A 20 -7.35 -1.68 10.66
N ILE A 21 -7.83 -2.86 11.03
CA ILE A 21 -7.74 -3.40 12.39
C ILE A 21 -6.26 -3.39 12.76
N SER A 22 -5.92 -2.91 13.97
CA SER A 22 -4.52 -2.83 14.37
C SER A 22 -3.88 -4.23 14.39
N PRO A 23 -2.56 -4.34 14.10
CA PRO A 23 -1.87 -5.64 14.10
C PRO A 23 -2.12 -6.45 15.39
N LYS A 24 -2.15 -5.78 16.54
CA LYS A 24 -2.43 -6.40 17.85
C LYS A 24 -3.82 -7.06 17.93
N VAL A 25 -4.85 -6.44 17.36
CA VAL A 25 -6.20 -7.00 17.35
C VAL A 25 -6.31 -8.09 16.28
N LEU A 26 -5.68 -7.89 15.12
CA LEU A 26 -5.64 -8.88 14.05
C LEU A 26 -4.96 -10.19 14.51
N ASP A 27 -3.84 -10.09 15.25
CA ASP A 27 -3.16 -11.26 15.83
C ASP A 27 -4.11 -12.06 16.73
N THR A 28 -4.98 -11.38 17.51
CA THR A 28 -6.01 -12.05 18.32
C THR A 28 -7.08 -12.72 17.45
N ILE A 29 -7.53 -12.08 16.37
CA ILE A 29 -8.57 -12.61 15.47
C ILE A 29 -8.09 -13.84 14.70
N LEU A 30 -6.83 -13.82 14.25
CA LEU A 30 -6.22 -14.89 13.47
C LEU A 30 -5.63 -16.00 14.35
N HIS A 31 -5.54 -15.78 15.67
CA HIS A 31 -5.05 -16.79 16.60
C HIS A 31 -5.96 -18.02 16.58
N SER A 32 -5.37 -19.19 16.39
CA SER A 32 -6.05 -20.47 16.45
C SER A 32 -5.23 -21.45 17.28
N GLU A 33 -5.91 -22.18 18.16
CA GLU A 33 -5.32 -23.27 18.96
C GLU A 33 -5.21 -24.58 18.16
N GLN A 34 -5.74 -24.62 16.93
CA GLN A 34 -5.67 -25.80 16.07
C GLN A 34 -4.27 -25.98 15.47
N ALA A 35 -3.87 -27.23 15.28
CA ALA A 35 -2.63 -27.55 14.58
C ALA A 35 -2.66 -26.94 13.18
N LYS A 36 -1.56 -26.26 12.81
CA LYS A 36 -1.43 -25.66 11.49
C LYS A 36 -1.43 -26.75 10.42
N PHE A 37 -2.34 -26.62 9.46
CA PHE A 37 -2.29 -27.39 8.23
C PHE A 37 -1.23 -26.77 7.31
N ILE A 38 -0.27 -27.57 6.87
CA ILE A 38 0.81 -27.13 5.97
C ILE A 38 0.51 -27.69 4.58
N ASP A 39 0.21 -26.78 3.64
CA ASP A 39 0.15 -27.11 2.22
C ASP A 39 1.52 -26.82 1.59
N PRO A 40 2.24 -27.82 1.06
CA PRO A 40 3.57 -27.62 0.48
C PRO A 40 3.55 -26.74 -0.78
N ASN A 41 2.41 -26.56 -1.44
CA ASN A 41 2.30 -25.71 -2.63
C ASN A 41 2.03 -24.24 -2.28
N LEU A 42 1.69 -23.93 -1.03
CA LEU A 42 1.48 -22.56 -0.57
C LEU A 42 2.83 -21.91 -0.24
N LEU A 43 3.40 -21.21 -1.21
CA LEU A 43 4.74 -20.59 -1.11
C LEU A 43 4.80 -19.37 -0.19
N VAL A 44 3.68 -18.67 -0.11
CA VAL A 44 3.48 -17.48 0.73
C VAL A 44 2.06 -17.53 1.26
N GLY A 45 1.93 -17.46 2.57
CA GLY A 45 0.63 -17.45 3.27
C GLY A 45 0.68 -16.48 4.44
N ASN A 46 -0.24 -16.64 5.39
CA ASN A 46 -0.38 -15.73 6.52
C ASN A 46 0.82 -15.71 7.49
N GLU A 47 1.74 -16.66 7.38
CA GLU A 47 2.82 -16.84 8.35
C GLU A 47 3.89 -15.74 8.28
N THR A 48 4.13 -15.20 7.08
CA THR A 48 5.21 -14.24 6.84
C THR A 48 4.73 -12.79 6.68
N ARG A 49 3.43 -12.53 6.88
CA ARG A 49 2.81 -11.19 6.70
C ARG A 49 3.21 -10.55 5.36
N ASP A 50 3.19 -11.34 4.29
CA ASP A 50 3.44 -10.85 2.93
C ASP A 50 2.17 -10.24 2.33
N ASP A 51 2.31 -9.53 1.22
CA ASP A 51 1.22 -8.73 0.63
C ASP A 51 0.09 -9.58 0.04
N ALA A 52 0.37 -10.83 -0.36
CA ALA A 52 -0.62 -11.73 -0.95
C ALA A 52 -0.31 -13.21 -0.71
N ALA A 53 -1.34 -14.05 -0.84
CA ALA A 53 -1.16 -15.50 -0.87
C ALA A 53 -0.60 -15.94 -2.24
N VAL A 54 0.39 -16.84 -2.23
CA VAL A 54 1.01 -17.36 -3.45
C VAL A 54 1.00 -18.88 -3.46
N TYR A 55 0.43 -19.46 -4.51
CA TYR A 55 0.28 -20.91 -4.70
C TYR A 55 1.05 -21.39 -5.93
N ASP A 56 1.95 -22.35 -5.76
CA ASP A 56 2.67 -23.00 -6.86
C ASP A 56 1.78 -24.03 -7.57
N LEU A 57 1.67 -23.90 -8.89
CA LEU A 57 0.94 -24.87 -9.71
C LEU A 57 1.79 -26.10 -10.09
N GLY A 58 3.08 -26.12 -9.73
CA GLY A 58 3.99 -27.22 -10.04
C GLY A 58 4.48 -27.27 -11.49
N ASN A 59 4.20 -26.22 -12.26
CA ASN A 59 4.57 -26.09 -13.67
C ASN A 59 5.51 -24.89 -13.95
N GLY A 60 6.10 -24.31 -12.90
CA GLY A 60 6.94 -23.11 -12.97
C GLY A 60 6.15 -21.78 -12.97
N THR A 61 4.83 -21.83 -12.82
CA THR A 61 3.97 -20.66 -12.63
C THR A 61 3.28 -20.73 -11.27
N SER A 62 3.26 -19.60 -10.57
CA SER A 62 2.50 -19.45 -9.33
C SER A 62 1.33 -18.50 -9.51
N VAL A 63 0.22 -18.79 -8.84
CA VAL A 63 -0.96 -17.93 -8.73
C VAL A 63 -0.80 -17.05 -7.51
N ILE A 64 -1.10 -15.77 -7.67
CA ILE A 64 -1.16 -14.80 -6.59
C ILE A 64 -2.63 -14.44 -6.37
N SER A 65 -3.09 -14.46 -5.12
CA SER A 65 -4.43 -14.06 -4.74
C SER A 65 -4.37 -13.05 -3.60
N THR A 66 -4.98 -11.89 -3.81
CA THR A 66 -5.13 -10.85 -2.78
C THR A 66 -6.58 -10.34 -2.72
N THR A 67 -6.92 -9.70 -1.62
CA THR A 67 -8.15 -8.93 -1.45
C THR A 67 -7.89 -7.71 -0.58
N ASP A 68 -8.32 -6.54 -1.03
CA ASP A 68 -8.38 -5.34 -0.18
C ASP A 68 -9.65 -4.56 -0.51
N PHE A 69 -10.28 -4.00 0.53
CA PHE A 69 -11.51 -3.22 0.45
C PHE A 69 -11.61 -2.29 1.65
N PHE A 70 -12.21 -1.12 1.42
CA PHE A 70 -12.33 -0.11 2.47
C PHE A 70 -13.53 0.81 2.25
N MET A 71 -13.79 1.63 3.26
CA MET A 71 -14.80 2.69 3.22
C MET A 71 -14.30 3.92 2.44
N PRO A 72 -15.18 4.77 1.90
CA PRO A 72 -14.82 5.96 1.13
C PRO A 72 -13.74 6.83 1.76
N ILE A 73 -12.78 7.23 0.94
CA ILE A 73 -11.65 8.08 1.33
C ILE A 73 -11.68 9.47 0.69
N VAL A 74 -12.46 9.60 -0.37
CA VAL A 74 -12.72 10.82 -1.13
C VAL A 74 -14.23 10.94 -1.36
N ASP A 75 -14.70 12.16 -1.57
CA ASP A 75 -16.12 12.41 -1.77
C ASP A 75 -16.64 11.92 -3.13
N ASN A 76 -15.78 11.95 -4.15
CA ASN A 76 -16.12 11.56 -5.51
C ASN A 76 -16.26 10.02 -5.63
N PRO A 77 -17.44 9.49 -6.01
CA PRO A 77 -17.67 8.05 -6.13
C PRO A 77 -16.75 7.35 -7.13
N PHE A 78 -16.57 7.95 -8.30
CA PHE A 78 -15.72 7.39 -9.34
C PHE A 78 -14.25 7.30 -8.88
N ASP A 79 -13.73 8.35 -8.23
CA ASP A 79 -12.37 8.32 -7.71
C ASP A 79 -12.20 7.37 -6.52
N PHE A 80 -13.21 7.25 -5.63
CA PHE A 80 -13.19 6.22 -4.59
C PHE A 80 -13.04 4.82 -5.20
N GLY A 81 -13.83 4.52 -6.23
CA GLY A 81 -13.73 3.27 -6.98
C GLY A 81 -12.36 3.04 -7.60
N ARG A 82 -11.78 4.06 -8.25
CA ARG A 82 -10.44 4.00 -8.84
C ARG A 82 -9.38 3.70 -7.80
N ILE A 83 -9.41 4.39 -6.67
CA ILE A 83 -8.38 4.26 -5.63
C ILE A 83 -8.48 2.89 -4.96
N ALA A 84 -9.68 2.43 -4.60
CA ALA A 84 -9.88 1.12 -3.99
C ALA A 84 -9.41 -0.02 -4.89
N ALA A 85 -9.74 0.05 -6.18
CA ALA A 85 -9.26 -0.92 -7.15
C ALA A 85 -7.74 -0.86 -7.36
N THR A 86 -7.16 0.34 -7.45
CA THR A 86 -5.70 0.52 -7.61
C THR A 86 -4.95 -0.06 -6.41
N ASN A 87 -5.44 0.19 -5.20
CA ASN A 87 -4.88 -0.36 -3.97
C ASN A 87 -4.96 -1.89 -3.96
N ALA A 88 -6.13 -2.47 -4.22
CA ALA A 88 -6.30 -3.93 -4.21
C ALA A 88 -5.48 -4.66 -5.29
N ILE A 89 -5.19 -4.01 -6.41
CA ILE A 89 -4.32 -4.56 -7.47
C ILE A 89 -2.83 -4.43 -7.08
N SER A 90 -2.48 -3.48 -6.22
CA SER A 90 -1.10 -3.15 -5.86
C SER A 90 -0.32 -4.36 -5.32
N ASP A 91 -0.93 -5.18 -4.46
CA ASP A 91 -0.26 -6.36 -3.89
C ASP A 91 0.19 -7.36 -4.96
N ILE A 92 -0.55 -7.50 -6.07
CA ILE A 92 -0.12 -8.34 -7.20
C ILE A 92 1.21 -7.83 -7.76
N PHE A 93 1.32 -6.50 -7.95
CA PHE A 93 2.53 -5.89 -8.45
C PHE A 93 3.66 -5.89 -7.42
N ALA A 94 3.35 -5.77 -6.12
CA ALA A 94 4.33 -5.85 -5.02
C ALA A 94 5.00 -7.22 -4.96
N MET A 95 4.27 -8.29 -5.26
CA MET A 95 4.81 -9.66 -5.39
C MET A 95 5.55 -9.90 -6.73
N GLY A 96 5.61 -8.90 -7.61
CA GLY A 96 6.20 -9.01 -8.94
C GLY A 96 5.31 -9.70 -9.98
N GLY A 97 4.03 -9.87 -9.67
CA GLY A 97 3.06 -10.55 -10.51
C GLY A 97 2.43 -9.69 -11.58
N LYS A 98 1.80 -10.37 -12.53
CA LYS A 98 0.92 -9.76 -13.53
C LYS A 98 -0.54 -10.08 -13.16
N PRO A 99 -1.40 -9.09 -12.93
CA PRO A 99 -2.81 -9.35 -12.70
C PRO A 99 -3.47 -9.91 -13.97
N ILE A 100 -4.42 -10.82 -13.80
CA ILE A 100 -5.16 -11.46 -14.92
C ILE A 100 -6.67 -11.26 -14.83
N MET A 101 -7.22 -11.11 -13.62
CA MET A 101 -8.64 -10.82 -13.41
C MET A 101 -8.88 -10.20 -12.03
N ALA A 102 -10.00 -9.51 -11.89
CA ALA A 102 -10.51 -9.04 -10.61
C ALA A 102 -12.03 -9.21 -10.53
N ILE A 103 -12.53 -9.43 -9.31
CA ILE A 103 -13.96 -9.42 -8.99
C ILE A 103 -14.24 -8.38 -7.90
N ALA A 104 -15.37 -7.68 -8.01
CA ALA A 104 -15.76 -6.63 -7.07
C ALA A 104 -16.30 -7.19 -5.75
N ILE A 105 -15.99 -6.49 -4.67
CA ILE A 105 -16.62 -6.64 -3.35
C ILE A 105 -17.34 -5.33 -3.06
N LEU A 106 -18.65 -5.37 -2.87
CA LEU A 106 -19.48 -4.18 -2.65
C LEU A 106 -20.41 -4.34 -1.45
N GLY A 107 -20.25 -3.50 -0.44
CA GLY A 107 -21.28 -3.26 0.59
C GLY A 107 -21.91 -1.90 0.32
N TRP A 108 -23.25 -1.81 0.28
CA TRP A 108 -23.90 -0.53 -0.04
C TRP A 108 -25.16 -0.29 0.78
N PRO A 109 -25.35 0.89 1.38
CA PRO A 109 -26.57 1.22 2.14
C PRO A 109 -27.68 1.64 1.17
N VAL A 110 -28.38 0.67 0.59
CA VAL A 110 -29.37 0.92 -0.49
C VAL A 110 -30.53 1.84 -0.05
N ASN A 111 -30.81 1.89 1.24
CA ASN A 111 -31.83 2.78 1.83
C ASN A 111 -31.33 4.21 2.08
N LYS A 112 -30.02 4.48 1.95
CA LYS A 112 -29.41 5.80 2.20
C LYS A 112 -28.75 6.40 0.97
N LEU A 113 -28.17 5.58 0.09
CA LEU A 113 -27.45 6.01 -1.10
C LEU A 113 -28.01 5.34 -2.35
N ALA A 114 -28.31 6.14 -3.36
CA ALA A 114 -28.90 5.68 -4.61
C ALA A 114 -27.97 4.70 -5.37
N PRO A 115 -28.50 3.67 -6.05
CA PRO A 115 -27.72 2.71 -6.82
C PRO A 115 -26.86 3.34 -7.93
N GLU A 116 -27.25 4.50 -8.46
CA GLU A 116 -26.50 5.23 -9.50
C GLU A 116 -25.13 5.68 -8.99
N ILE A 117 -25.02 5.98 -7.70
CA ILE A 117 -23.76 6.34 -7.04
C ILE A 117 -22.88 5.11 -6.89
N ALA A 118 -23.45 3.96 -6.50
CA ALA A 118 -22.73 2.69 -6.45
C ALA A 118 -22.18 2.32 -7.84
N ARG A 119 -22.97 2.55 -8.90
CA ARG A 119 -22.53 2.36 -10.28
C ARG A 119 -21.31 3.22 -10.61
N GLU A 120 -21.26 4.49 -10.19
CA GLU A 120 -20.07 5.33 -10.39
C GLU A 120 -18.83 4.79 -9.69
N VAL A 121 -18.96 4.26 -8.46
CA VAL A 121 -17.86 3.56 -7.77
C VAL A 121 -17.39 2.35 -8.58
N VAL A 122 -18.31 1.52 -9.06
CA VAL A 122 -17.97 0.35 -9.87
C VAL A 122 -17.32 0.75 -11.21
N GLU A 123 -17.78 1.83 -11.86
CA GLU A 123 -17.14 2.38 -13.07
C GLU A 123 -15.70 2.84 -12.78
N GLY A 124 -15.48 3.47 -11.62
CA GLY A 124 -14.14 3.84 -11.16
C GLY A 124 -13.23 2.62 -11.00
N GLY A 125 -13.73 1.58 -10.35
CA GLY A 125 -13.00 0.32 -10.19
C GLY A 125 -12.71 -0.36 -11.54
N ARG A 126 -13.67 -0.36 -12.45
CA ARG A 126 -13.50 -0.88 -13.83
C ARG A 126 -12.46 -0.08 -14.61
N HIS A 127 -12.42 1.23 -14.43
CA HIS A 127 -11.41 2.09 -15.04
C HIS A 127 -10.01 1.71 -14.57
N ALA A 128 -9.78 1.55 -13.26
CA ALA A 128 -8.49 1.15 -12.71
C ALA A 128 -8.08 -0.26 -13.18
N CYS A 129 -9.02 -1.22 -13.21
CA CYS A 129 -8.79 -2.56 -13.79
C CYS A 129 -8.28 -2.47 -15.24
N ARG A 130 -8.89 -1.61 -16.05
CA ARG A 130 -8.46 -1.40 -17.45
C ARG A 130 -7.04 -0.83 -17.54
N LEU A 131 -6.65 0.08 -16.64
CA LEU A 131 -5.27 0.58 -16.59
C LEU A 131 -4.25 -0.51 -16.22
N ALA A 132 -4.66 -1.50 -15.42
CA ALA A 132 -3.87 -2.70 -15.13
C ALA A 132 -3.94 -3.77 -16.22
N GLY A 133 -4.67 -3.55 -17.32
CA GLY A 133 -4.81 -4.50 -18.41
C GLY A 133 -5.76 -5.68 -18.14
N ILE A 134 -6.65 -5.57 -17.15
CA ILE A 134 -7.59 -6.63 -16.76
C ILE A 134 -9.05 -6.17 -16.85
N ALA A 135 -9.98 -7.11 -16.92
CA ALA A 135 -11.41 -6.85 -16.80
C ALA A 135 -11.88 -6.95 -15.34
N LEU A 136 -12.85 -6.12 -14.98
CA LEU A 136 -13.66 -6.32 -13.77
C LEU A 136 -14.75 -7.35 -14.08
N ALA A 137 -14.52 -8.60 -13.68
CA ALA A 137 -15.24 -9.79 -14.14
C ALA A 137 -16.41 -10.21 -13.24
N GLY A 138 -17.23 -9.25 -12.82
CA GLY A 138 -18.33 -9.48 -11.88
C GLY A 138 -17.94 -9.21 -10.43
N GLY A 139 -18.55 -9.91 -9.48
CA GLY A 139 -18.35 -9.68 -8.05
C GLY A 139 -19.52 -10.14 -7.19
N HIS A 140 -19.49 -9.75 -5.93
CA HIS A 140 -20.58 -9.95 -4.99
C HIS A 140 -20.94 -8.64 -4.28
N SER A 141 -22.23 -8.44 -4.02
CA SER A 141 -22.74 -7.25 -3.35
C SER A 141 -23.73 -7.60 -2.24
N ILE A 142 -23.69 -6.84 -1.15
CA ILE A 142 -24.62 -6.95 -0.02
C ILE A 142 -25.18 -5.58 0.37
N ASP A 143 -26.39 -5.55 0.95
CA ASP A 143 -26.86 -4.38 1.67
C ASP A 143 -26.03 -4.25 2.97
N ALA A 144 -25.45 -3.07 3.19
CA ALA A 144 -24.56 -2.81 4.31
C ALA A 144 -24.82 -1.42 4.91
N PRO A 145 -24.68 -1.22 6.23
CA PRO A 145 -24.93 0.09 6.85
C PRO A 145 -24.06 1.24 6.33
N GLU A 146 -22.87 0.92 5.82
CA GLU A 146 -21.86 1.84 5.30
C GLU A 146 -21.38 1.38 3.91
N PRO A 147 -21.00 2.31 3.02
CA PRO A 147 -20.43 1.98 1.72
C PRO A 147 -19.04 1.33 1.89
N ILE A 148 -18.84 0.18 1.24
CA ILE A 148 -17.59 -0.59 1.22
C ILE A 148 -17.34 -0.97 -0.24
N PHE A 149 -16.12 -0.73 -0.73
CA PHE A 149 -15.73 -1.18 -2.05
C PHE A 149 -14.27 -1.63 -2.07
N GLY A 150 -14.00 -2.63 -2.90
CA GLY A 150 -12.67 -3.13 -3.19
C GLY A 150 -12.74 -4.32 -4.12
N LEU A 151 -11.61 -5.02 -4.27
CA LEU A 151 -11.49 -6.13 -5.21
C LEU A 151 -10.85 -7.34 -4.54
N ALA A 152 -11.25 -8.52 -4.99
CA ALA A 152 -10.38 -9.69 -4.96
C ALA A 152 -9.70 -9.81 -6.32
N VAL A 153 -8.37 -9.91 -6.31
CA VAL A 153 -7.55 -9.87 -7.52
C VAL A 153 -6.73 -11.14 -7.63
N THR A 154 -6.69 -11.70 -8.83
CA THR A 154 -5.86 -12.87 -9.15
C THR A 154 -4.80 -12.46 -10.16
N GLY A 155 -3.56 -12.83 -9.87
CA GLY A 155 -2.40 -12.64 -10.74
C GLY A 155 -1.61 -13.92 -10.93
N VAL A 156 -0.61 -13.84 -11.80
CA VAL A 156 0.35 -14.92 -12.05
C VAL A 156 1.76 -14.37 -12.09
N VAL A 157 2.72 -15.21 -11.69
CA VAL A 157 4.15 -14.89 -11.72
C VAL A 157 4.94 -16.17 -11.99
N PRO A 158 6.04 -16.13 -12.76
CA PRO A 158 6.98 -17.24 -12.79
C PRO A 158 7.50 -17.51 -11.37
N THR A 159 7.49 -18.76 -10.94
CA THR A 159 7.75 -19.12 -9.53
C THR A 159 9.12 -18.63 -9.06
N GLU A 160 10.13 -18.64 -9.92
CA GLU A 160 11.48 -18.17 -9.61
C GLU A 160 11.61 -16.63 -9.49
N ARG A 161 10.59 -15.87 -9.88
CA ARG A 161 10.59 -14.40 -9.91
C ARG A 161 9.74 -13.75 -8.83
N ILE A 162 9.09 -14.55 -7.97
CA ILE A 162 8.33 -14.03 -6.84
C ILE A 162 9.24 -13.13 -6.01
N LYS A 163 8.81 -11.89 -5.77
CA LYS A 163 9.47 -10.97 -4.85
C LYS A 163 8.71 -11.02 -3.53
N LYS A 164 9.39 -11.48 -2.48
CA LYS A 164 8.85 -11.49 -1.12
C LYS A 164 9.38 -10.27 -0.37
N ASN A 165 8.62 -9.79 0.61
CA ASN A 165 9.09 -8.71 1.48
C ASN A 165 10.24 -9.14 2.43
N SER A 166 10.43 -10.43 2.63
CA SER A 166 11.34 -11.01 3.65
C SER A 166 12.71 -11.44 3.15
N THR A 167 12.98 -11.32 1.84
CA THR A 167 14.21 -11.83 1.21
C THR A 167 15.32 -10.78 1.03
N ALA A 168 15.18 -9.62 1.69
CA ALA A 168 16.14 -8.54 1.64
C ALA A 168 17.50 -8.93 2.24
N GLN A 169 18.54 -8.15 1.95
CA GLN A 169 19.91 -8.44 2.40
C GLN A 169 20.61 -7.16 2.89
N ALA A 170 21.53 -7.30 3.83
CA ALA A 170 22.40 -6.19 4.22
C ALA A 170 23.23 -5.72 3.02
N GLY A 171 23.38 -4.41 2.87
CA GLY A 171 24.00 -3.76 1.71
C GLY A 171 23.01 -3.37 0.60
N CYS A 172 21.74 -3.77 0.69
CA CYS A 172 20.72 -3.28 -0.24
C CYS A 172 20.48 -1.78 -0.07
N ARG A 173 20.32 -1.05 -1.17
CA ARG A 173 19.70 0.27 -1.21
C ARG A 173 18.18 0.16 -1.15
N LEU A 174 17.56 1.14 -0.51
CA LEU A 174 16.11 1.27 -0.43
C LEU A 174 15.61 2.30 -1.44
N PHE A 175 14.55 1.99 -2.16
CA PHE A 175 13.90 2.88 -3.13
C PHE A 175 12.39 2.93 -2.88
N LEU A 176 11.79 4.09 -3.12
CA LEU A 176 10.34 4.30 -2.98
C LEU A 176 9.77 4.92 -4.25
N THR A 177 8.76 4.29 -4.86
CA THR A 177 8.24 4.70 -6.18
C THR A 177 7.19 5.80 -6.15
N LYS A 178 6.64 6.15 -4.98
CA LYS A 178 5.69 7.26 -4.81
C LYS A 178 6.05 8.12 -3.61
N PRO A 179 5.78 9.43 -3.66
CA PRO A 179 5.98 10.31 -2.52
C PRO A 179 5.06 9.96 -1.34
N LEU A 180 5.53 10.24 -0.12
CA LEU A 180 4.74 10.14 1.11
C LEU A 180 3.88 11.39 1.36
N GLY A 181 2.82 11.22 2.15
CA GLY A 181 1.99 12.30 2.68
C GLY A 181 0.51 12.22 2.33
N ILE A 182 0.04 11.09 1.78
CA ILE A 182 -1.36 10.93 1.35
C ILE A 182 -2.32 11.12 2.53
N GLY A 183 -2.02 10.52 3.68
CA GLY A 183 -2.85 10.64 4.88
C GLY A 183 -2.86 12.06 5.45
N VAL A 184 -1.72 12.76 5.38
CA VAL A 184 -1.62 14.17 5.76
C VAL A 184 -2.48 15.06 4.84
N LEU A 185 -2.32 14.95 3.51
CA LEU A 185 -3.05 15.78 2.56
C LEU A 185 -4.56 15.56 2.62
N THR A 186 -5.00 14.30 2.71
CA THR A 186 -6.43 13.98 2.88
C THR A 186 -6.98 14.47 4.22
N THR A 187 -6.16 14.51 5.28
CA THR A 187 -6.55 15.11 6.56
C THR A 187 -6.59 16.64 6.48
N ALA A 188 -5.66 17.27 5.77
CA ALA A 188 -5.67 18.71 5.53
C ALA A 188 -6.92 19.13 4.76
N GLU A 189 -7.34 18.34 3.76
CA GLU A 189 -8.59 18.57 3.03
C GLU A 189 -9.81 18.50 3.96
N LYS A 190 -9.91 17.44 4.78
CA LYS A 190 -11.00 17.28 5.77
C LYS A 190 -11.05 18.42 6.78
N LYS A 191 -9.90 18.98 7.15
CA LYS A 191 -9.79 20.14 8.06
C LYS A 191 -9.90 21.49 7.35
N SER A 192 -10.15 21.53 6.04
CA SER A 192 -10.18 22.75 5.23
C SER A 192 -8.88 23.58 5.31
N LEU A 193 -7.74 22.90 5.49
CA LEU A 193 -6.40 23.49 5.52
C LEU A 193 -5.66 23.37 4.19
N LEU A 194 -6.12 22.48 3.29
CA LEU A 194 -5.47 22.21 2.01
C LEU A 194 -5.49 23.46 1.12
N LYS A 195 -4.31 23.85 0.62
CA LYS A 195 -4.15 24.96 -0.34
C LYS A 195 -4.83 24.62 -1.67
N PRO A 196 -5.41 25.62 -2.38
CA PRO A 196 -6.09 25.39 -3.66
C PRO A 196 -5.24 24.65 -4.71
N GLU A 197 -3.94 24.96 -4.78
CA GLU A 197 -3.00 24.33 -5.71
C GLU A 197 -2.72 22.84 -5.41
N HIS A 198 -3.06 22.33 -4.22
CA HIS A 198 -2.83 20.92 -3.85
C HIS A 198 -4.11 20.07 -3.95
N ILE A 199 -5.24 20.66 -4.37
CA ILE A 199 -6.51 19.94 -4.56
C ILE A 199 -6.34 18.85 -5.62
N GLY A 200 -6.78 17.62 -5.30
CA GLY A 200 -6.73 16.48 -6.21
C GLY A 200 -5.37 15.76 -6.29
N LEU A 201 -4.30 16.34 -5.73
CA LEU A 201 -2.96 15.77 -5.82
C LEU A 201 -2.84 14.39 -5.15
N ALA A 202 -3.44 14.23 -3.96
CA ALA A 202 -3.47 12.94 -3.29
C ALA A 202 -4.23 11.89 -4.12
N THR A 203 -5.38 12.26 -4.69
CA THR A 203 -6.18 11.39 -5.59
C THR A 203 -5.41 10.95 -6.82
N GLU A 204 -4.68 11.85 -7.46
CA GLU A 204 -3.83 11.54 -8.60
C GLU A 204 -2.79 10.48 -8.24
N VAL A 205 -2.03 10.69 -7.16
CA VAL A 205 -0.98 9.78 -6.69
C VAL A 205 -1.54 8.43 -6.26
N MET A 206 -2.68 8.42 -5.58
CA MET A 206 -3.40 7.19 -5.21
C MET A 206 -3.86 6.39 -6.44
N CYS A 207 -4.19 7.05 -7.55
CA CYS A 207 -4.64 6.40 -8.78
C CYS A 207 -3.49 5.96 -9.70
N GLN A 208 -2.23 6.28 -9.40
CA GLN A 208 -1.08 5.79 -10.15
C GLN A 208 -0.91 4.29 -9.87
N MET A 209 -1.01 3.46 -10.92
CA MET A 209 -0.89 2.01 -10.79
C MET A 209 0.58 1.60 -10.65
N ASN A 210 0.89 0.67 -9.75
CA ASN A 210 2.26 0.16 -9.52
C ASN A 210 2.76 -0.80 -10.61
N LEU A 211 2.48 -0.52 -11.89
CA LEU A 211 2.79 -1.37 -13.05
C LEU A 211 4.26 -1.82 -13.12
N ALA A 212 5.17 -0.96 -12.67
CA ALA A 212 6.61 -1.22 -12.67
C ALA A 212 7.02 -2.41 -11.79
N GLY A 213 6.20 -2.81 -10.81
CA GLY A 213 6.49 -3.96 -9.94
C GLY A 213 6.71 -5.26 -10.71
N ALA A 214 5.89 -5.52 -11.74
CA ALA A 214 6.06 -6.68 -12.61
C ALA A 214 7.40 -6.67 -13.38
N ALA A 215 7.91 -5.48 -13.73
CA ALA A 215 9.20 -5.34 -14.40
C ALA A 215 10.37 -5.48 -13.44
N PHE A 216 10.30 -4.86 -12.26
CA PHE A 216 11.31 -5.00 -11.20
C PHE A 216 11.50 -6.46 -10.77
N ALA A 217 10.44 -7.27 -10.86
CA ALA A 217 10.51 -8.71 -10.61
C ALA A 217 11.54 -9.44 -11.49
N GLY A 218 11.76 -8.94 -12.72
CA GLY A 218 12.74 -9.48 -13.66
C GLY A 218 14.20 -9.20 -13.30
N ILE A 219 14.46 -8.31 -12.35
CA ILE A 219 15.81 -7.92 -11.95
C ILE A 219 16.25 -8.80 -10.77
N SER A 220 17.30 -9.58 -10.97
CA SER A 220 17.82 -10.52 -9.94
C SER A 220 18.42 -9.82 -8.72
N GLY A 221 18.86 -8.57 -8.88
CA GLY A 221 19.37 -7.72 -7.81
C GLY A 221 18.30 -7.07 -6.93
N VAL A 222 17.02 -7.07 -7.34
CA VAL A 222 15.90 -6.70 -6.46
C VAL A 222 15.67 -7.87 -5.51
N LYS A 223 16.04 -7.70 -4.23
CA LYS A 223 16.03 -8.76 -3.22
C LYS A 223 14.73 -8.84 -2.45
N ALA A 224 14.08 -7.72 -2.21
CA ALA A 224 12.74 -7.68 -1.66
C ALA A 224 11.95 -6.55 -2.28
N MET A 225 10.63 -6.71 -2.29
CA MET A 225 9.68 -5.72 -2.74
C MET A 225 8.41 -5.87 -1.92
N THR A 226 7.79 -4.75 -1.61
CA THR A 226 6.47 -4.65 -0.97
C THR A 226 5.86 -3.31 -1.37
N ASP A 227 4.63 -3.00 -0.97
CA ASP A 227 4.04 -1.68 -1.16
C ASP A 227 3.81 -0.93 0.17
N VAL A 228 4.01 0.38 0.13
CA VAL A 228 3.81 1.23 1.32
C VAL A 228 2.36 1.65 1.37
N THR A 229 1.58 0.99 2.22
CA THR A 229 0.15 1.24 2.39
C THR A 229 -0.23 1.80 3.78
N GLY A 230 -1.20 1.18 4.46
CA GLY A 230 -1.84 1.70 5.68
C GLY A 230 -0.91 1.82 6.89
N PHE A 231 0.16 1.03 6.96
CA PHE A 231 1.13 1.06 8.07
C PHE A 231 2.22 2.14 7.91
N GLY A 232 2.18 2.93 6.85
CA GLY A 232 3.20 3.93 6.56
C GLY A 232 4.56 3.29 6.21
N LEU A 233 5.53 4.14 5.89
CA LEU A 233 6.85 3.66 5.44
C LEU A 233 7.55 2.85 6.54
N LEU A 234 7.51 3.32 7.79
CA LEU A 234 8.20 2.64 8.89
C LEU A 234 7.59 1.30 9.26
N GLY A 235 6.27 1.15 9.15
CA GLY A 235 5.62 -0.13 9.40
C GLY A 235 6.07 -1.18 8.38
N HIS A 236 5.90 -0.88 7.10
CA HIS A 236 6.28 -1.78 6.00
C HIS A 236 7.78 -2.08 5.94
N LEU A 237 8.63 -1.09 6.17
CA LEU A 237 10.07 -1.31 6.27
C LEU A 237 10.45 -2.15 7.50
N SER A 238 9.72 -2.02 8.62
CA SER A 238 9.98 -2.86 9.80
C SER A 238 9.66 -4.32 9.54
N GLU A 239 8.59 -4.63 8.79
CA GLU A 239 8.24 -5.99 8.39
C GLU A 239 9.31 -6.60 7.48
N MET A 240 9.80 -5.83 6.50
CA MET A 240 10.93 -6.22 5.64
C MET A 240 12.19 -6.50 6.46
N CYS A 241 12.54 -5.62 7.41
CA CYS A 241 13.71 -5.80 8.28
C CYS A 241 13.58 -7.03 9.18
N GLN A 242 12.41 -7.26 9.75
CA GLN A 242 12.12 -8.42 10.60
C GLN A 242 12.22 -9.73 9.81
N GLY A 243 11.60 -9.79 8.63
CA GLY A 243 11.63 -10.99 7.78
C GLY A 243 13.04 -11.37 7.32
N ALA A 244 13.86 -10.36 7.01
CA ALA A 244 15.23 -10.56 6.52
C ALA A 244 16.30 -10.64 7.63
N GLY A 245 15.97 -10.32 8.89
CA GLY A 245 16.94 -10.27 9.99
C GLY A 245 17.99 -9.16 9.85
N VAL A 246 17.60 -8.02 9.29
CA VAL A 246 18.46 -6.85 9.03
C VAL A 246 17.96 -5.60 9.77
N GLN A 247 18.73 -4.53 9.73
CA GLN A 247 18.33 -3.19 10.19
C GLN A 247 18.32 -2.23 8.99
N ALA A 248 17.71 -1.06 9.14
CA ALA A 248 17.63 -0.04 8.10
C ALA A 248 18.13 1.32 8.58
N GLN A 249 18.66 2.10 7.64
CA GLN A 249 18.95 3.52 7.80
C GLN A 249 18.21 4.28 6.72
N ILE A 250 17.30 5.16 7.12
CA ILE A 250 16.54 6.02 6.20
C ILE A 250 17.18 7.41 6.18
N TRP A 251 17.37 7.96 4.98
CA TRP A 251 17.82 9.34 4.77
C TRP A 251 16.59 10.21 4.55
N TYR A 252 16.13 10.87 5.62
CA TYR A 252 14.85 11.58 5.63
C TYR A 252 14.75 12.69 4.57
N GLN A 253 15.88 13.32 4.24
CA GLN A 253 15.93 14.38 3.23
C GLN A 253 15.69 13.86 1.81
N ASP A 254 16.03 12.59 1.55
CA ASP A 254 15.91 11.95 0.23
C ASP A 254 14.57 11.22 0.05
N VAL A 255 13.79 11.05 1.14
CA VAL A 255 12.43 10.48 1.06
C VAL A 255 11.55 11.40 0.22
N PRO A 256 10.93 10.91 -0.88
CA PRO A 256 10.06 11.72 -1.71
C PRO A 256 8.78 12.09 -0.94
N LYS A 257 8.36 13.34 -1.05
CA LYS A 257 7.28 13.95 -0.26
C LYS A 257 6.30 14.68 -1.16
N LEU A 258 5.02 14.64 -0.79
CA LEU A 258 4.01 15.47 -1.44
C LEU A 258 4.24 16.96 -1.12
N PRO A 259 4.01 17.86 -2.09
CA PRO A 259 4.05 19.30 -1.89
C PRO A 259 3.33 19.79 -0.63
N GLY A 260 4.04 20.56 0.19
CA GLY A 260 3.53 21.17 1.42
C GLY A 260 3.23 20.21 2.57
N VAL A 261 3.57 18.92 2.47
CA VAL A 261 3.25 17.93 3.51
C VAL A 261 3.77 18.32 4.89
N GLU A 262 4.99 18.84 4.98
CA GLU A 262 5.60 19.25 6.26
C GLU A 262 4.89 20.48 6.86
N GLU A 263 4.40 21.40 6.01
CA GLU A 263 3.59 22.55 6.46
C GLU A 263 2.25 22.08 7.05
N TYR A 264 1.58 21.13 6.40
CA TYR A 264 0.32 20.58 6.89
C TYR A 264 0.49 19.79 8.19
N ILE A 265 1.60 19.05 8.34
CA ILE A 265 1.95 18.40 9.61
C ILE A 265 2.12 19.46 10.71
N ALA A 266 2.84 20.55 10.43
CA ALA A 266 3.01 21.65 11.39
C ALA A 266 1.66 22.33 11.78
N LEU A 267 0.69 22.35 10.87
CA LEU A 267 -0.69 22.80 11.13
C LEU A 267 -1.56 21.73 11.82
N GLY A 268 -0.99 20.57 12.18
CA GLY A 268 -1.68 19.50 12.89
C GLY A 268 -2.60 18.64 12.00
N ALA A 269 -2.40 18.63 10.69
CA ALA A 269 -3.14 17.78 9.74
C ALA A 269 -2.62 16.33 9.74
N VAL A 270 -2.50 15.71 10.92
CA VAL A 270 -2.02 14.34 11.08
C VAL A 270 -3.21 13.40 11.30
N PRO A 271 -3.40 12.35 10.49
CA PRO A 271 -4.50 11.40 10.68
C PRO A 271 -4.29 10.55 11.94
N GLY A 272 -5.38 10.17 12.60
CA GLY A 272 -5.32 9.27 13.77
C GLY A 272 -4.70 7.88 13.48
N GLY A 273 -4.60 7.49 12.20
CA GLY A 273 -3.89 6.28 11.78
C GLY A 273 -2.39 6.35 12.10
N THR A 274 -1.76 7.52 11.97
CA THR A 274 -0.33 7.74 12.25
C THR A 274 0.03 7.40 13.69
N GLN A 275 -0.79 7.81 14.65
CA GLN A 275 -0.57 7.51 16.07
C GLN A 275 -0.74 6.02 16.37
N ARG A 276 -1.74 5.35 15.75
CA ARG A 276 -1.93 3.89 15.88
C ARG A 276 -0.77 3.10 15.29
N ASN A 277 -0.26 3.56 14.16
CA ASN A 277 0.92 3.01 13.51
C ASN A 277 2.15 3.14 14.44
N PHE A 278 2.45 4.34 14.93
CA PHE A 278 3.57 4.55 15.86
C PHE A 278 3.43 3.77 17.17
N ALA A 279 2.22 3.65 17.73
CA ALA A 279 1.98 2.83 18.91
C ALA A 279 2.27 1.33 18.66
N SER A 280 2.16 0.86 17.41
CA SER A 280 2.37 -0.53 17.03
C SER A 280 3.85 -0.87 16.86
N TYR A 281 4.63 -0.02 16.18
CA TYR A 281 6.01 -0.33 15.80
C TYR A 281 7.05 0.74 16.22
N GLY A 282 6.65 1.81 16.89
CA GLY A 282 7.54 2.92 17.28
C GLY A 282 8.70 2.50 18.20
N HIS A 283 8.51 1.42 18.96
CA HIS A 283 9.55 0.81 19.80
C HIS A 283 10.71 0.18 19.00
N LEU A 284 10.55 -0.02 17.69
CA LEU A 284 11.59 -0.51 16.78
C LEU A 284 12.41 0.62 16.17
N MET A 285 11.99 1.88 16.35
CA MET A 285 12.58 3.05 15.71
C MET A 285 13.60 3.73 16.60
N GLY A 286 14.59 4.40 16.00
CA GLY A 286 15.44 5.36 16.70
C GLY A 286 14.69 6.64 17.08
N GLU A 287 15.33 7.45 17.92
CA GLU A 287 14.80 8.79 18.23
C GLU A 287 14.68 9.63 16.96
N MET A 288 13.58 10.37 16.84
CA MET A 288 13.32 11.28 15.73
C MET A 288 12.40 12.42 16.17
N PRO A 289 12.45 13.59 15.49
CA PRO A 289 11.50 14.67 15.73
C PRO A 289 10.05 14.24 15.44
N ASP A 290 9.08 14.83 16.15
CA ASP A 290 7.66 14.51 15.98
C ASP A 290 7.16 14.68 14.53
N ALA A 291 7.57 15.74 13.84
CA ALA A 291 7.16 15.95 12.45
C ALA A 291 7.70 14.86 11.50
N VAL A 292 8.91 14.37 11.76
CA VAL A 292 9.52 13.25 11.01
C VAL A 292 8.76 11.95 11.30
N ARG A 293 8.48 11.68 12.57
CA ARG A 293 7.65 10.54 13.00
C ARG A 293 6.29 10.58 12.30
N ASP A 294 5.64 11.73 12.31
CA ASP A 294 4.27 11.87 11.82
C ASP A 294 4.18 11.64 10.30
N LEU A 295 5.20 12.08 9.54
CA LEU A 295 5.29 11.78 8.11
C LEU A 295 5.62 10.30 7.85
N LEU A 296 6.63 9.75 8.50
CA LEU A 296 7.11 8.40 8.21
C LEU A 296 6.14 7.30 8.70
N CYS A 297 5.27 7.63 9.66
CA CYS A 297 4.17 6.79 10.12
C CYS A 297 2.82 7.09 9.43
N ASP A 298 2.76 8.06 8.52
CA ASP A 298 1.53 8.46 7.83
C ASP A 298 1.00 7.29 6.97
N PRO A 299 -0.29 6.91 7.12
CA PRO A 299 -0.91 5.90 6.25
C PRO A 299 -0.95 6.35 4.79
N GLN A 300 -0.40 5.54 3.89
CA GLN A 300 -0.37 5.82 2.45
C GLN A 300 -1.41 4.95 1.72
N THR A 301 -2.69 5.34 1.70
CA THR A 301 -3.67 4.56 0.91
C THR A 301 -3.23 4.50 -0.56
N SER A 302 -3.12 3.31 -1.16
CA SER A 302 -2.60 3.13 -2.54
C SER A 302 -1.23 3.80 -2.77
N GLY A 303 -0.27 3.60 -1.85
CA GLY A 303 1.08 4.15 -1.98
C GLY A 303 1.95 3.45 -3.02
N GLY A 304 3.26 3.70 -2.95
CA GLY A 304 4.24 3.20 -3.91
C GLY A 304 4.88 1.89 -3.46
N LEU A 305 5.66 1.29 -4.36
CA LEU A 305 6.51 0.14 -4.04
C LEU A 305 7.74 0.58 -3.24
N LEU A 306 8.08 -0.20 -2.23
CA LEU A 306 9.35 -0.15 -1.51
C LEU A 306 10.23 -1.30 -1.98
N LEU A 307 11.42 -0.99 -2.50
CA LEU A 307 12.36 -1.99 -3.02
C LEU A 307 13.62 -2.03 -2.18
N ALA A 308 14.14 -3.23 -1.92
CA ALA A 308 15.49 -3.47 -1.46
C ALA A 308 16.33 -4.05 -2.61
N VAL A 309 17.34 -3.30 -3.04
CA VAL A 309 18.10 -3.57 -4.27
C VAL A 309 19.58 -3.64 -3.97
N ASN A 310 20.25 -4.69 -4.44
CA ASN A 310 21.71 -4.78 -4.38
C ASN A 310 22.38 -3.66 -5.17
N ALA A 311 23.54 -3.19 -4.70
CA ALA A 311 24.28 -2.09 -5.30
C ALA A 311 24.58 -2.29 -6.80
N GLU A 312 24.85 -3.53 -7.23
CA GLU A 312 25.19 -3.84 -8.62
C GLU A 312 24.00 -3.68 -9.58
N ALA A 313 22.76 -3.71 -9.07
CA ALA A 313 21.54 -3.66 -9.86
C ALA A 313 20.83 -2.30 -9.78
N GLU A 314 21.39 -1.31 -9.08
CA GLU A 314 20.81 0.03 -9.00
C GLU A 314 20.61 0.64 -10.40
N GLY A 315 21.59 0.48 -11.29
CA GLY A 315 21.51 0.97 -12.68
C GLY A 315 20.32 0.41 -13.46
N ASP A 316 20.09 -0.91 -13.34
CA ASP A 316 18.97 -1.58 -14.01
C ASP A 316 17.62 -1.13 -13.44
N VAL A 317 17.55 -0.89 -12.12
CA VAL A 317 16.35 -0.39 -11.45
C VAL A 317 16.04 1.05 -11.88
N TYR A 318 17.05 1.92 -11.95
CA TYR A 318 16.85 3.29 -12.47
C TYR A 318 16.38 3.27 -13.93
N ALA A 319 17.00 2.46 -14.78
CA ALA A 319 16.60 2.32 -16.19
C ALA A 319 15.16 1.83 -16.32
N THR A 320 14.80 0.78 -15.58
CA THR A 320 13.43 0.23 -15.57
C THR A 320 12.45 1.28 -15.06
N ALA A 321 12.74 1.98 -13.96
CA ALA A 321 11.86 3.02 -13.44
C ALA A 321 11.60 4.15 -14.45
N ALA A 322 12.62 4.56 -15.20
CA ALA A 322 12.52 5.57 -16.23
C ALA A 322 11.58 5.16 -17.39
N GLU A 323 11.53 3.87 -17.76
CA GLU A 323 10.58 3.36 -18.78
C GLU A 323 9.12 3.55 -18.37
N TYR A 324 8.85 3.56 -17.06
CA TYR A 324 7.54 3.82 -16.47
C TYR A 324 7.33 5.29 -16.08
N GLY A 325 8.28 6.19 -16.40
CA GLY A 325 8.21 7.61 -16.04
C GLY A 325 8.39 7.89 -14.55
N ILE A 326 9.01 6.98 -13.81
CA ILE A 326 9.25 7.10 -12.36
C ILE A 326 10.69 7.60 -12.15
N THR A 327 10.83 8.76 -11.53
CA THR A 327 12.13 9.24 -11.05
C THR A 327 12.39 8.64 -9.66
N LEU A 328 13.42 7.80 -9.55
CA LEU A 328 13.83 7.19 -8.29
C LEU A 328 15.10 7.84 -7.75
N ALA A 329 15.17 7.93 -6.43
CA ALA A 329 16.38 8.16 -5.67
C ALA A 329 16.43 7.16 -4.52
N ALA A 330 17.63 6.78 -4.10
CA ALA A 330 17.78 5.94 -2.92
C ALA A 330 17.35 6.74 -1.68
N VAL A 331 16.51 6.13 -0.85
CA VAL A 331 15.96 6.74 0.38
C VAL A 331 16.62 6.20 1.65
N GLY A 332 17.58 5.29 1.48
CA GLY A 332 18.24 4.61 2.60
C GLY A 332 18.98 3.35 2.18
N GLU A 333 19.38 2.58 3.19
CA GLU A 333 20.06 1.30 3.04
C GLU A 333 19.71 0.31 4.13
N LEU A 334 19.85 -0.98 3.83
CA LEU A 334 19.80 -2.07 4.79
C LEU A 334 21.20 -2.38 5.31
N VAL A 335 21.35 -2.55 6.61
CA VAL A 335 22.62 -2.82 7.29
C VAL A 335 22.50 -4.10 8.11
N SER A 336 23.64 -4.74 8.39
CA SER A 336 23.67 -5.92 9.26
C SER A 336 23.15 -5.55 10.66
N ALA A 337 22.31 -6.41 11.22
CA ALA A 337 21.76 -6.20 12.55
C ALA A 337 22.86 -6.13 13.62
N ARG A 338 22.79 -5.12 14.49
CA ARG A 338 23.69 -4.94 15.63
C ARG A 338 22.87 -4.74 16.90
N ALA A 339 23.23 -5.49 17.94
CA ALA A 339 22.61 -5.35 19.26
C ALA A 339 22.78 -3.92 19.80
N GLY A 340 21.74 -3.40 20.44
CA GLY A 340 21.72 -2.04 21.01
C GLY A 340 21.47 -0.91 20.01
N ARG A 341 21.28 -1.21 18.71
CA ARG A 341 20.75 -0.25 17.73
C ARG A 341 19.27 -0.48 17.50
N PRO A 342 18.48 0.57 17.25
CA PRO A 342 17.09 0.40 16.82
C PRO A 342 17.06 -0.33 15.47
N MET A 343 15.92 -0.93 15.15
CA MET A 343 15.75 -1.64 13.89
C MET A 343 15.83 -0.69 12.70
N ILE A 344 15.25 0.49 12.83
CA ILE A 344 15.29 1.55 11.82
C ILE A 344 15.83 2.83 12.47
N GLU A 345 16.96 3.32 11.97
CA GLU A 345 17.52 4.63 12.31
C GLU A 345 17.13 5.65 11.24
N ILE A 346 16.76 6.86 11.67
CA ILE A 346 16.50 7.98 10.76
C ILE A 346 17.71 8.91 10.75
N ARG A 347 18.17 9.28 9.56
CA ARG A 347 19.31 10.16 9.31
C ARG A 347 18.88 11.37 8.48
#